data_AF-A0A365PDR2-F1
#
_entry.id   AF-A0A365PDR2-F1
#
_cell.length_a   1.000
_cell.length_b   1.000
_cell.length_c   1.000
_cell.angle_alpha   90.00
_cell.angle_beta   90.00
_cell.angle_gamma   90.00
#
_symmetry.space_group_name_H-M   'P 1'
#
loop_
_entity.id
_entity.type
_entity.pdbx_description
1 polymer ?
#
loop_
_entity_poly.entity_id
_entity_poly.type
_entity_poly.pdbx_seq_one_letter_code
_entity_poly.pdbx_strand_id
1 'polypeptide(L)'
;MVSGALLLVAGCSSGQVGQDASEQAEGSSSSATETITVTASSPAAVPDALTSIDPSSLASQHHAGTYVWKCSTGGQYVGLCVSGGGAVTCTGVPGAEAPDLTEYFPGRPGAMELGPAGLRYTFVEGVPPVSARLETGQSVEFGDLRCAKPDAATLECSSGGNSFTISGPGRAITTAGTVLAERDYSNHPDSGSGTTSSSSTTAASGHPSGYMGASGMVSGVRTASGALVTASVPPCDGRGILILDSYVESSGPQEGIAALLDRHPGAEFAMPGRCPSLRGSLDGARVYPIFTDHGHDTVAVCRDKAARGGNARLLTITAEHIDPC
;
A
#
# COMPACT_ATOMS: atom_id res chain seq x y z
N MET A 1 13.54 -50.63 -44.21
CA MET A 1 12.21 -51.11 -44.64
C MET A 1 11.38 -49.90 -45.01
N VAL A 2 10.70 -49.91 -46.18
CA VAL A 2 9.66 -48.95 -46.66
C VAL A 2 10.14 -47.48 -46.80
N SER A 3 10.24 -46.79 -47.95
CA SER A 3 9.45 -46.64 -49.21
C SER A 3 8.42 -45.49 -49.20
N GLY A 4 8.37 -44.71 -50.30
CA GLY A 4 7.43 -43.59 -50.57
C GLY A 4 8.12 -42.20 -50.48
N ALA A 5 8.23 -41.32 -51.48
CA ALA A 5 7.53 -41.12 -52.77
C ALA A 5 6.02 -40.79 -52.61
N LEU A 6 5.39 -39.83 -53.30
CA LEU A 6 5.77 -38.95 -54.43
C LEU A 6 4.71 -37.81 -54.63
N LEU A 7 5.08 -36.57 -55.03
CA LEU A 7 4.28 -35.59 -55.85
C LEU A 7 2.83 -35.19 -55.40
N LEU A 8 1.97 -34.37 -56.05
CA LEU A 8 1.99 -33.42 -57.22
C LEU A 8 0.96 -32.23 -57.01
N VAL A 9 1.38 -30.96 -57.15
CA VAL A 9 0.77 -29.82 -57.92
C VAL A 9 -0.67 -29.25 -57.73
N ALA A 10 -0.69 -27.90 -57.62
CA ALA A 10 -1.61 -26.79 -58.04
C ALA A 10 -3.10 -26.99 -58.50
N GLY A 11 -3.89 -25.89 -58.43
CA GLY A 11 -5.03 -25.66 -59.35
C GLY A 11 -6.07 -24.60 -58.94
N CYS A 12 -6.30 -23.59 -59.79
CA CYS A 12 -7.14 -22.40 -59.59
C CYS A 12 -8.68 -22.57 -59.78
N SER A 13 -9.42 -21.54 -59.29
CA SER A 13 -10.51 -20.80 -59.99
C SER A 13 -11.97 -21.32 -60.09
N SER A 14 -12.86 -20.55 -59.43
CA SER A 14 -14.15 -19.94 -59.90
C SER A 14 -15.29 -20.76 -60.54
N GLY A 15 -16.55 -20.51 -60.12
CA GLY A 15 -17.73 -20.74 -60.98
C GLY A 15 -19.14 -20.67 -60.34
N GLN A 16 -20.04 -19.89 -60.97
CA GLN A 16 -21.53 -19.91 -60.97
C GLN A 16 -22.32 -19.47 -59.70
N VAL A 17 -23.48 -18.75 -59.69
CA VAL A 17 -24.43 -18.08 -60.66
C VAL A 17 -25.89 -18.57 -60.50
N GLY A 18 -26.83 -17.61 -60.38
CA GLY A 18 -28.31 -17.70 -60.50
C GLY A 18 -28.96 -16.48 -59.81
N GLN A 19 -29.60 -15.50 -60.48
CA GLN A 19 -30.91 -15.50 -61.17
C GLN A 19 -32.12 -15.70 -60.23
N ASP A 20 -33.23 -14.94 -60.29
CA ASP A 20 -33.63 -13.91 -61.28
C ASP A 20 -34.74 -12.94 -60.79
N ALA A 21 -34.98 -11.90 -61.61
CA ALA A 21 -36.23 -11.14 -61.82
C ALA A 21 -36.87 -10.21 -60.73
N SER A 22 -37.47 -9.12 -61.23
CA SER A 22 -38.26 -8.08 -60.53
C SER A 22 -39.73 -8.15 -60.96
N GLU A 23 -40.68 -7.55 -60.20
CA GLU A 23 -41.62 -6.52 -60.72
C GLU A 23 -42.59 -5.95 -59.66
N GLN A 24 -43.25 -4.85 -60.06
CA GLN A 24 -43.97 -3.81 -59.32
C GLN A 24 -45.20 -4.22 -58.48
N ALA A 25 -45.54 -3.35 -57.50
CA ALA A 25 -46.88 -2.73 -57.41
C ALA A 25 -46.86 -1.45 -56.54
N GLU A 26 -47.53 -0.38 -56.99
CA GLU A 26 -47.80 0.82 -56.18
C GLU A 26 -49.00 0.60 -55.24
N GLY A 27 -48.97 1.23 -54.05
CA GLY A 27 -50.08 1.19 -53.10
C GLY A 27 -50.06 2.39 -52.16
N SER A 28 -50.86 3.41 -52.45
CA SER A 28 -50.95 4.64 -51.66
C SER A 28 -52.02 4.53 -50.57
N SER A 29 -51.64 4.65 -49.29
CA SER A 29 -52.55 5.11 -48.22
C SER A 29 -51.85 5.52 -46.92
N SER A 30 -52.16 6.75 -46.52
CA SER A 30 -52.08 7.38 -45.19
C SER A 30 -52.14 6.45 -43.96
N SER A 31 -51.24 6.67 -42.98
CA SER A 31 -51.63 7.04 -41.60
C SER A 31 -50.48 7.41 -40.66
N ALA A 32 -50.84 8.22 -39.65
CA ALA A 32 -50.18 8.42 -38.35
C ALA A 32 -48.73 8.94 -38.31
N THR A 33 -48.62 10.25 -38.06
CA THR A 33 -47.47 10.81 -37.33
C THR A 33 -47.52 10.31 -35.88
N GLU A 34 -46.70 9.32 -35.53
CA GLU A 34 -46.44 9.03 -34.12
C GLU A 34 -45.58 10.13 -33.52
N THR A 35 -46.22 11.05 -32.78
CA THR A 35 -45.51 11.92 -31.84
C THR A 35 -44.95 11.04 -30.73
N ILE A 36 -43.69 10.63 -30.87
CA ILE A 36 -42.94 10.00 -29.77
C ILE A 36 -42.74 11.08 -28.70
N THR A 37 -43.68 11.15 -27.77
CA THR A 37 -43.51 11.87 -26.52
C THR A 37 -42.39 11.18 -25.77
N VAL A 38 -41.17 11.71 -25.89
CA VAL A 38 -40.08 11.37 -25.00
C VAL A 38 -40.47 11.87 -23.62
N THR A 39 -41.15 11.01 -22.87
CA THR A 39 -41.25 11.13 -21.42
C THR A 39 -39.83 11.17 -20.92
N ALA A 40 -39.34 12.37 -20.61
CA ALA A 40 -38.06 12.55 -19.96
C ALA A 40 -38.12 11.77 -18.65
N SER A 41 -37.50 10.59 -18.62
CA SER A 41 -37.34 9.82 -17.41
C SER A 41 -36.66 10.72 -16.41
N SER A 42 -37.40 11.11 -15.37
CA SER A 42 -36.86 11.83 -14.21
C SER A 42 -35.55 11.16 -13.83
N PRO A 43 -34.46 11.92 -13.58
CA PRO A 43 -33.25 11.31 -13.05
C PRO A 43 -33.65 10.50 -11.82
N ALA A 44 -33.28 9.22 -11.83
CA ALA A 44 -33.57 8.33 -10.72
C ALA A 44 -32.99 8.97 -9.45
N ALA A 45 -33.80 9.04 -8.39
CA ALA A 45 -33.39 9.69 -7.16
C ALA A 45 -32.06 9.09 -6.68
N VAL A 46 -31.05 9.94 -6.56
CA VAL A 46 -29.79 9.58 -5.91
C VAL A 46 -30.14 9.19 -4.47
N PRO A 47 -29.72 8.01 -3.96
CA PRO A 47 -29.86 7.71 -2.55
C PRO A 47 -28.88 8.61 -1.77
N ASP A 48 -29.35 9.79 -1.36
CA ASP A 48 -28.57 10.90 -0.77
C ASP A 48 -27.92 10.58 0.60
N ALA A 49 -28.06 9.35 1.10
CA ALA A 49 -27.40 8.89 2.32
C ALA A 49 -26.71 7.54 2.08
N LEU A 50 -25.39 7.53 2.15
CA LEU A 50 -24.62 6.28 2.19
C LEU A 50 -24.90 5.56 3.51
N THR A 51 -24.95 4.23 3.46
CA THR A 51 -25.11 3.39 4.65
C THR A 51 -23.79 3.38 5.40
N SER A 52 -23.74 4.02 6.57
CA SER A 52 -22.58 3.92 7.45
C SER A 52 -22.52 2.52 8.05
N ILE A 53 -21.37 1.84 7.90
CA ILE A 53 -21.11 0.51 8.46
C ILE A 53 -20.15 0.60 9.64
N ASP A 54 -20.32 -0.29 10.61
CA ASP A 54 -19.43 -0.39 11.75
C ASP A 54 -18.03 -0.84 11.30
N PRO A 55 -16.94 -0.09 11.63
CA PRO A 55 -15.58 -0.44 11.20
C PRO A 55 -15.13 -1.82 11.71
N SER A 56 -15.68 -2.34 12.80
CA SER A 56 -15.38 -3.70 13.28
C SER A 56 -15.72 -4.81 12.28
N SER A 57 -16.65 -4.56 11.34
CA SER A 57 -16.94 -5.48 10.22
C SER A 57 -15.75 -5.63 9.24
N LEU A 58 -14.79 -4.70 9.27
CA LEU A 58 -13.57 -4.69 8.48
C LEU A 58 -12.31 -5.00 9.32
N ALA A 59 -12.46 -5.36 10.61
CA ALA A 59 -11.33 -5.57 11.50
C ALA A 59 -10.44 -6.76 11.08
N SER A 60 -9.13 -6.57 11.18
CA SER A 60 -8.14 -7.63 10.96
C SER A 60 -8.19 -8.66 12.08
N GLN A 61 -8.25 -9.95 11.73
CA GLN A 61 -8.16 -11.05 12.70
C GLN A 61 -6.74 -11.21 13.29
N HIS A 62 -5.73 -10.62 12.66
CA HIS A 62 -4.33 -10.77 13.05
C HIS A 62 -3.79 -9.55 13.83
N HIS A 63 -4.40 -8.38 13.69
CA HIS A 63 -3.89 -7.12 14.24
C HIS A 63 -5.04 -6.26 14.78
N ALA A 64 -5.10 -6.12 16.11
CA ALA A 64 -6.10 -5.30 16.78
C ALA A 64 -5.93 -3.81 16.44
N GLY A 65 -7.02 -3.11 16.15
CA GLY A 65 -6.99 -1.71 15.70
C GLY A 65 -6.60 -1.50 14.25
N THR A 66 -6.31 -2.57 13.50
CA THR A 66 -6.17 -2.54 12.03
C THR A 66 -7.48 -2.95 11.38
N TYR A 67 -7.88 -2.22 10.34
CA TYR A 67 -9.02 -2.55 9.49
C TYR A 67 -8.53 -2.77 8.06
N VAL A 68 -8.98 -3.84 7.41
CA VAL A 68 -8.52 -4.24 6.08
C VAL A 68 -9.72 -4.61 5.23
N TRP A 69 -9.83 -4.05 4.04
CA TRP A 69 -10.92 -4.38 3.12
C TRP A 69 -10.50 -4.32 1.66
N LYS A 70 -11.22 -5.07 0.85
CA LYS A 70 -11.17 -5.00 -0.61
C LYS A 70 -12.11 -3.92 -1.13
N CYS A 71 -11.68 -3.22 -2.17
CA CYS A 71 -12.52 -2.30 -2.93
C CYS A 71 -12.40 -2.57 -4.43
N SER A 72 -13.53 -2.66 -5.13
CA SER A 72 -13.58 -2.74 -6.60
C SER A 72 -14.22 -1.48 -7.17
N THR A 73 -13.67 -0.99 -8.27
CA THR A 73 -14.11 0.21 -9.00
C THR A 73 -14.57 -0.14 -10.42
N GLY A 74 -15.22 -1.29 -10.58
CA GLY A 74 -15.83 -1.74 -11.84
C GLY A 74 -14.88 -2.43 -12.82
N GLY A 75 -13.66 -2.80 -12.38
CA GLY A 75 -12.67 -3.53 -13.18
C GLY A 75 -12.39 -4.95 -12.68
N GLN A 76 -11.53 -5.67 -13.41
CA GLN A 76 -11.02 -6.99 -13.01
C GLN A 76 -10.06 -6.89 -11.79
N TYR A 77 -9.41 -5.75 -11.61
CA TYR A 77 -8.50 -5.50 -10.50
C TYR A 77 -9.26 -5.09 -9.24
N VAL A 78 -9.08 -5.86 -8.17
CA VAL A 78 -9.59 -5.52 -6.84
C VAL A 78 -8.47 -4.84 -6.05
N GLY A 79 -8.74 -3.62 -5.58
CA GLY A 79 -7.86 -2.91 -4.69
C GLY A 79 -7.97 -3.36 -3.24
N LEU A 80 -6.94 -3.06 -2.47
CA LEU A 80 -6.88 -3.17 -1.02
C LEU A 80 -6.82 -1.79 -0.39
N CYS A 81 -7.55 -1.62 0.71
CA CYS A 81 -7.38 -0.54 1.67
C CYS A 81 -7.05 -1.10 3.06
N VAL A 82 -6.23 -0.37 3.80
CA VAL A 82 -5.86 -0.63 5.20
C VAL A 82 -6.04 0.66 5.99
N SER A 83 -6.72 0.59 7.14
CA SER A 83 -6.86 1.71 8.08
C SER A 83 -6.32 1.33 9.46
N GLY A 84 -5.73 2.31 10.16
CA GLY A 84 -5.24 2.18 11.52
C GLY A 84 -4.28 3.32 11.87
N GLY A 85 -4.09 3.59 13.16
CA GLY A 85 -3.22 4.69 13.61
C GLY A 85 -3.68 6.10 13.19
N GLY A 86 -4.95 6.26 12.78
CA GLY A 86 -5.49 7.53 12.27
C GLY A 86 -5.22 7.82 10.80
N ALA A 87 -4.73 6.83 10.03
CA ALA A 87 -4.52 6.94 8.58
C ALA A 87 -5.24 5.82 7.82
N VAL A 88 -5.50 6.06 6.53
CA VAL A 88 -5.89 5.02 5.57
C VAL A 88 -4.93 4.99 4.39
N THR A 89 -4.50 3.79 3.99
CA THR A 89 -3.72 3.56 2.78
C THR A 89 -4.52 2.69 1.83
N CYS A 90 -4.81 3.19 0.62
CA CYS A 90 -5.48 2.44 -0.43
C CYS A 90 -4.58 2.29 -1.66
N THR A 91 -4.49 1.08 -2.18
CA THR A 91 -3.79 0.81 -3.44
C THR A 91 -4.57 1.36 -4.63
N GLY A 92 -3.88 1.76 -5.69
CA GLY A 92 -4.46 2.26 -6.95
C GLY A 92 -3.38 2.49 -8.00
N VAL A 93 -3.70 3.29 -9.02
CA VAL A 93 -2.77 3.68 -10.08
C VAL A 93 -2.63 5.20 -10.05
N PRO A 94 -1.51 5.76 -9.56
CA PRO A 94 -1.25 7.19 -9.59
C PRO A 94 -1.22 7.73 -11.02
N GLY A 95 -1.78 8.92 -11.23
CA GLY A 95 -1.71 9.65 -12.51
C GLY A 95 -0.26 9.97 -12.92
N ALA A 96 -0.05 10.40 -14.17
CA ALA A 96 1.28 10.64 -14.73
C ALA A 96 2.16 11.61 -13.91
N GLU A 97 1.54 12.62 -13.31
CA GLU A 97 2.19 13.64 -12.47
C GLU A 97 2.67 13.14 -11.10
N ALA A 98 2.31 11.93 -10.68
CA ALA A 98 2.80 11.36 -9.43
C ALA A 98 4.32 11.12 -9.51
N PRO A 99 5.12 11.56 -8.52
CA PRO A 99 6.55 11.30 -8.52
C PRO A 99 6.83 9.80 -8.31
N ASP A 100 7.92 9.33 -8.89
CA ASP A 100 8.52 8.07 -8.48
C ASP A 100 9.20 8.30 -7.13
N LEU A 101 9.09 7.32 -6.22
CA LEU A 101 9.77 7.35 -4.92
C LEU A 101 11.23 6.93 -5.10
N THR A 102 12.09 7.33 -4.17
CA THR A 102 13.55 7.27 -4.31
C THR A 102 14.28 6.79 -3.05
N GLU A 103 13.75 7.01 -1.84
CA GLU A 103 14.49 6.82 -0.58
C GLU A 103 14.25 5.45 0.08
N TYR A 104 13.09 4.81 -0.16
CA TYR A 104 12.67 3.61 0.61
C TYR A 104 12.43 2.36 -0.24
N PHE A 105 11.69 2.53 -1.33
CA PHE A 105 11.36 1.53 -2.34
C PHE A 105 11.34 2.27 -3.68
N PRO A 106 12.48 2.36 -4.39
CA PRO A 106 12.59 3.24 -5.53
C PRO A 106 11.71 2.77 -6.69
N GLY A 107 10.94 3.68 -7.28
CA GLY A 107 10.06 3.42 -8.42
C GLY A 107 8.64 3.99 -8.26
N ARG A 108 7.77 3.60 -9.18
CA ARG A 108 6.40 4.13 -9.27
C ARG A 108 5.54 3.66 -8.09
N PRO A 109 5.02 4.56 -7.24
CA PRO A 109 4.15 4.17 -6.13
C PRO A 109 2.86 3.51 -6.63
N GLY A 110 2.33 2.58 -5.83
CA GLY A 110 1.11 1.81 -6.12
C GLY A 110 -0.05 2.10 -5.18
N ALA A 111 0.08 3.10 -4.31
CA ALA A 111 -0.89 3.42 -3.28
C ALA A 111 -0.86 4.91 -2.89
N MET A 112 -1.96 5.30 -2.26
CA MET A 112 -2.21 6.63 -1.69
C MET A 112 -2.52 6.44 -0.21
N GLU A 113 -1.76 7.10 0.66
CA GLU A 113 -2.10 7.24 2.07
C GLU A 113 -2.65 8.63 2.36
N LEU A 114 -3.75 8.67 3.12
CA LEU A 114 -4.29 9.84 3.78
C LEU A 114 -4.08 9.67 5.29
N GLY A 115 -3.27 10.54 5.87
CA GLY A 115 -3.02 10.61 7.31
C GLY A 115 -3.17 12.04 7.85
N PRO A 116 -2.93 12.26 9.16
CA PRO A 116 -3.15 13.56 9.80
C PRO A 116 -2.24 14.69 9.25
N ALA A 117 -1.07 14.34 8.68
CA ALA A 117 -0.17 15.31 8.05
C ALA A 117 -0.56 15.67 6.61
N GLY A 118 -1.49 14.93 5.98
CA GLY A 118 -1.88 15.10 4.58
C GLY A 118 -1.78 13.80 3.78
N LEU A 119 -1.51 13.96 2.49
CA LEU A 119 -1.53 12.90 1.48
C LEU A 119 -0.09 12.49 1.12
N ARG A 120 0.25 11.20 1.15
CA ARG A 120 1.54 10.69 0.65
C ARG A 120 1.41 9.49 -0.29
N TYR A 121 2.10 9.53 -1.42
CA TYR A 121 2.23 8.35 -2.28
C TYR A 121 3.10 7.30 -1.59
N THR A 122 2.74 6.03 -1.74
CA THR A 122 3.42 4.94 -1.04
C THR A 122 3.22 3.59 -1.74
N PHE A 123 3.74 2.53 -1.12
CA PHE A 123 3.51 1.14 -1.48
C PHE A 123 2.70 0.44 -0.38
N VAL A 124 2.07 -0.68 -0.73
CA VAL A 124 1.42 -1.56 0.25
C VAL A 124 1.98 -2.97 0.05
N GLU A 125 2.70 -3.46 1.06
CA GLU A 125 3.34 -4.76 1.06
C GLU A 125 2.72 -5.70 2.11
N GLY A 126 3.02 -7.01 2.03
CA GLY A 126 2.71 -7.97 3.09
C GLY A 126 1.22 -8.22 3.35
N VAL A 127 0.37 -8.06 2.33
CA VAL A 127 -1.10 -8.12 2.46
C VAL A 127 -1.61 -9.49 2.91
N PRO A 128 -2.25 -9.62 4.10
CA PRO A 128 -2.90 -10.86 4.50
C PRO A 128 -4.17 -11.13 3.68
N PRO A 129 -4.60 -12.40 3.53
CA PRO A 129 -5.78 -12.75 2.75
C PRO A 129 -7.07 -12.21 3.40
N VAL A 130 -7.59 -11.12 2.86
CA VAL A 130 -8.84 -10.48 3.31
C VAL A 130 -10.04 -10.87 2.45
N SER A 131 -11.20 -11.11 3.08
CA SER A 131 -12.50 -11.32 2.43
C SER A 131 -13.44 -10.11 2.56
N ALA A 132 -13.28 -9.30 3.61
CA ALA A 132 -14.09 -8.11 3.87
C ALA A 132 -14.03 -7.09 2.73
N ARG A 133 -15.13 -6.36 2.53
CA ARG A 133 -15.34 -5.37 1.47
C ARG A 133 -16.12 -4.18 2.01
N LEU A 134 -15.85 -3.02 1.41
CA LEU A 134 -16.79 -1.89 1.43
C LEU A 134 -17.62 -2.00 0.15
N GLU A 135 -18.93 -2.17 0.28
CA GLU A 135 -19.84 -2.37 -0.85
C GLU A 135 -20.42 -1.05 -1.38
N THR A 136 -20.98 -1.08 -2.58
CA THR A 136 -21.58 0.11 -3.21
C THR A 136 -22.70 0.68 -2.34
N GLY A 137 -22.71 2.00 -2.16
CA GLY A 137 -23.66 2.71 -1.30
C GLY A 137 -23.26 2.74 0.18
N GLN A 138 -22.07 2.26 0.56
CA GLN A 138 -21.60 2.25 1.95
C GLN A 138 -20.53 3.31 2.23
N SER A 139 -20.41 3.70 3.51
CA SER A 139 -19.25 4.40 4.05
C SER A 139 -18.84 3.84 5.41
N VAL A 140 -17.58 4.04 5.79
CA VAL A 140 -16.99 3.63 7.07
C VAL A 140 -16.15 4.78 7.62
N GLU A 141 -16.16 4.94 8.94
CA GLU A 141 -15.47 6.02 9.64
C GLU A 141 -14.48 5.46 10.68
N PHE A 142 -13.31 6.10 10.75
CA PHE A 142 -12.18 5.72 11.60
C PHE A 142 -11.68 6.97 12.35
N GLY A 143 -12.48 7.46 13.30
CA GLY A 143 -12.28 8.78 13.89
C GLY A 143 -12.58 9.87 12.86
N ASP A 144 -11.66 10.82 12.68
CA ASP A 144 -11.82 11.95 11.74
C ASP A 144 -11.62 11.57 10.25
N LEU A 145 -11.47 10.28 9.95
CA LEU A 145 -11.25 9.76 8.60
C LEU A 145 -12.45 8.96 8.13
N ARG A 146 -12.97 9.30 6.94
CA ARG A 146 -14.11 8.64 6.32
C ARG A 146 -13.72 8.06 4.96
N CYS A 147 -14.06 6.80 4.72
CA CYS A 147 -14.00 6.20 3.39
C CYS A 147 -15.40 5.81 2.92
N ALA A 148 -15.71 6.08 1.66
CA ALA A 148 -17.03 5.94 1.06
C ALA A 148 -16.92 5.32 -0.33
N LYS A 149 -17.84 4.40 -0.64
CA LYS A 149 -17.99 3.80 -1.96
C LYS A 149 -19.35 4.18 -2.53
N PRO A 150 -19.53 5.43 -3.00
CA PRO A 150 -20.86 5.96 -3.37
C PRO A 150 -21.50 5.19 -4.54
N ASP A 151 -20.69 4.72 -5.48
CA ASP A 151 -21.13 4.03 -6.68
C ASP A 151 -20.26 2.79 -7.00
N ALA A 152 -20.53 2.10 -8.11
CA ALA A 152 -19.82 0.89 -8.50
C ALA A 152 -18.34 1.14 -8.91
N ALA A 153 -18.01 2.36 -9.34
CA ALA A 153 -16.76 2.78 -9.95
C ALA A 153 -15.89 3.70 -9.08
N THR A 154 -16.39 4.19 -7.95
CA THR A 154 -15.71 5.20 -7.11
C THR A 154 -15.48 4.72 -5.68
N LEU A 155 -14.27 4.92 -5.18
CA LEU A 155 -13.94 4.96 -3.75
C LEU A 155 -13.36 6.33 -3.42
N GLU A 156 -13.89 6.98 -2.40
CA GLU A 156 -13.41 8.26 -1.87
C GLU A 156 -12.97 8.07 -0.41
N CYS A 157 -11.83 8.62 -0.02
CA CYS A 157 -11.43 8.70 1.38
C CYS A 157 -11.03 10.14 1.71
N SER A 158 -11.53 10.67 2.82
CA SER A 158 -11.38 12.07 3.23
C SER A 158 -11.16 12.23 4.73
N SER A 159 -10.43 13.27 5.10
CA SER A 159 -10.20 13.69 6.49
C SER A 159 -9.82 15.18 6.52
N GLY A 160 -10.62 15.99 7.22
CA GLY A 160 -10.48 17.45 7.19
C GLY A 160 -10.54 18.02 5.76
N GLY A 161 -9.52 18.79 5.39
CA GLY A 161 -9.39 19.38 4.04
C GLY A 161 -8.65 18.53 3.01
N ASN A 162 -8.30 17.27 3.33
CA ASN A 162 -7.57 16.37 2.45
C ASN A 162 -8.44 15.18 2.02
N SER A 163 -8.38 14.79 0.76
CA SER A 163 -9.02 13.58 0.25
C SER A 163 -8.27 12.96 -0.92
N PHE A 164 -8.54 11.68 -1.16
CA PHE A 164 -8.22 11.02 -2.43
C PHE A 164 -9.40 10.22 -2.93
N THR A 165 -9.46 10.05 -4.25
CA THR A 165 -10.46 9.24 -4.93
C THR A 165 -9.76 8.23 -5.82
N ILE A 166 -10.22 6.98 -5.78
CA ILE A 166 -9.82 5.90 -6.68
C ILE A 166 -11.02 5.61 -7.59
N SER A 167 -10.85 5.81 -8.90
CA SER A 167 -11.95 5.76 -9.86
C SER A 167 -11.71 4.83 -11.05
N GLY A 168 -12.81 4.21 -11.50
CA GLY A 168 -12.91 3.45 -12.75
C GLY A 168 -12.16 2.11 -12.75
N PRO A 169 -12.27 1.32 -13.84
CA PRO A 169 -11.71 -0.03 -13.91
C PRO A 169 -10.17 -0.06 -13.87
N GLY A 170 -9.53 1.05 -14.22
CA GLY A 170 -8.08 1.26 -14.09
C GLY A 170 -7.62 1.72 -12.71
N ARG A 171 -8.55 1.98 -11.77
CA ARG A 171 -8.25 2.41 -10.39
C ARG A 171 -7.36 3.67 -10.31
N ALA A 172 -7.63 4.65 -11.15
CA ALA A 172 -6.86 5.89 -11.19
C ALA A 172 -7.01 6.65 -9.86
N ILE A 173 -5.89 7.04 -9.25
CA ILE A 173 -5.84 7.88 -8.05
C ILE A 173 -5.88 9.35 -8.46
N THR A 174 -6.77 10.11 -7.84
CA THR A 174 -6.78 11.59 -7.81
C THR A 174 -6.77 12.06 -6.36
N THR A 175 -6.25 13.27 -6.12
CA THR A 175 -6.03 13.85 -4.79
C THR A 175 -6.56 15.27 -4.72
N ALA A 176 -7.08 15.68 -3.57
CA ALA A 176 -7.40 17.06 -3.25
C ALA A 176 -6.86 17.42 -1.85
N GLY A 177 -6.20 18.58 -1.73
CA GLY A 177 -5.49 19.00 -0.52
C GLY A 177 -3.97 18.86 -0.65
N THR A 178 -3.28 18.73 0.49
CA THR A 178 -1.82 18.78 0.56
C THR A 178 -1.19 17.41 0.31
N VAL A 179 -0.58 17.24 -0.87
CA VAL A 179 0.32 16.12 -1.16
C VAL A 179 1.72 16.47 -0.68
N LEU A 180 2.25 15.65 0.23
CA LEU A 180 3.61 15.77 0.78
C LEU A 180 4.63 15.34 -0.28
N ALA A 181 5.81 15.97 -0.31
CA ALA A 181 6.96 15.44 -1.06
C ALA A 181 7.63 14.31 -0.27
N GLU A 182 8.40 13.44 -0.93
CA GLU A 182 9.01 12.26 -0.29
C GLU A 182 9.88 12.62 0.93
N ARG A 183 10.78 13.60 0.78
CA ARG A 183 11.57 14.17 1.90
C ARG A 183 10.72 14.66 3.08
N ASP A 184 9.49 15.07 2.80
CA ASP A 184 8.52 15.64 3.74
C ASP A 184 7.57 14.55 4.31
N TYR A 185 7.71 13.28 3.86
CA TYR A 185 7.16 12.12 4.57
C TYR A 185 7.80 11.96 5.96
N SER A 186 9.03 12.48 6.08
CA SER A 186 9.82 12.59 7.30
C SER A 186 9.50 13.84 8.13
N ASN A 187 8.26 14.37 8.08
CA ASN A 187 7.76 15.39 9.01
C ASN A 187 7.56 14.83 10.45
N HIS A 188 8.62 14.22 10.98
CA HIS A 188 9.07 14.55 12.32
C HIS A 188 9.38 16.06 12.36
N PRO A 189 8.86 16.84 13.32
CA PRO A 189 9.20 18.25 13.43
C PRO A 189 10.61 18.41 13.98
N ASP A 190 11.58 18.66 13.11
CA ASP A 190 12.94 19.02 13.51
C ASP A 190 13.42 20.30 12.81
N SER A 191 13.26 21.43 13.51
CA SER A 191 14.13 22.62 13.38
C SER A 191 13.82 23.58 14.54
N GLY A 192 14.89 24.02 15.21
CA GLY A 192 14.77 24.70 16.49
C GLY A 192 14.29 26.16 16.44
N SER A 193 13.83 26.61 17.61
CA SER A 193 13.63 28.02 18.01
C SER A 193 12.51 28.81 17.30
N GLY A 194 11.34 28.85 17.92
CA GLY A 194 10.23 29.70 17.43
C GLY A 194 8.85 29.37 17.99
N THR A 195 8.70 29.32 19.32
CA THR A 195 7.45 29.29 20.10
C THR A 195 6.12 29.21 19.31
N THR A 196 5.48 28.05 19.31
CA THR A 196 4.06 27.95 19.69
C THR A 196 3.71 26.52 20.06
N SER A 197 3.19 26.34 21.28
CA SER A 197 2.82 25.03 21.80
C SER A 197 1.61 24.46 21.07
N SER A 198 1.76 23.26 20.50
CA SER A 198 0.65 22.35 20.22
C SER A 198 1.05 20.97 20.71
N SER A 199 0.47 20.58 21.85
CA SER A 199 0.85 19.39 22.61
C SER A 199 0.61 18.12 21.79
N SER A 200 1.68 17.45 21.37
CA SER A 200 1.59 16.08 20.90
C SER A 200 1.15 15.19 22.06
N THR A 201 0.06 14.45 21.88
CA THR A 201 -0.52 13.61 22.93
C THR A 201 0.40 12.42 23.20
N THR A 202 1.28 12.56 24.19
CA THR A 202 2.11 11.47 24.71
C THR A 202 1.20 10.32 25.13
N ALA A 203 1.37 9.15 24.50
CA ALA A 203 0.74 7.93 25.02
C ALA A 203 1.24 7.67 26.44
N ALA A 204 0.45 6.99 27.29
CA ALA A 204 0.78 6.79 28.70
C ALA A 204 2.13 6.05 28.95
N SER A 205 2.72 5.45 27.91
CA SER A 205 4.04 4.80 27.91
C SER A 205 5.22 5.71 27.54
N GLY A 206 5.02 7.01 27.29
CA GLY A 206 6.10 7.95 26.89
C GLY A 206 6.58 7.81 25.44
N HIS A 207 6.11 6.80 24.71
CA HIS A 207 6.48 6.50 23.33
C HIS A 207 5.62 7.29 22.32
N PRO A 208 6.17 7.61 21.14
CA PRO A 208 5.48 8.45 20.16
C PRO A 208 4.53 7.59 19.30
N SER A 209 3.22 7.80 19.46
CA SER A 209 2.17 7.00 18.82
C SER A 209 2.19 7.05 17.29
N GLY A 210 2.58 8.18 16.69
CA GLY A 210 2.70 8.34 15.23
C GLY A 210 3.79 7.47 14.57
N TYR A 211 4.60 6.74 15.34
CA TYR A 211 5.63 5.82 14.87
C TYR A 211 5.24 4.34 15.05
N MET A 212 3.96 4.08 15.28
CA MET A 212 3.36 2.75 15.16
C MET A 212 2.39 2.78 13.98
N GLY A 213 2.74 2.09 12.89
CA GLY A 213 1.89 1.96 11.72
C GLY A 213 0.63 1.15 12.01
N ALA A 214 -0.37 1.27 11.13
CA ALA A 214 -1.69 0.63 11.27
C ALA A 214 -1.65 -0.87 11.62
N SER A 215 -0.64 -1.61 11.15
CA SER A 215 -0.41 -3.04 11.39
C SER A 215 0.24 -3.37 12.75
N GLY A 216 0.51 -2.36 13.59
CA GLY A 216 1.37 -2.45 14.77
C GLY A 216 2.87 -2.42 14.44
N MET A 217 3.25 -2.23 13.18
CA MET A 217 4.66 -2.16 12.77
C MET A 217 5.32 -0.90 13.34
N VAL A 218 6.42 -1.06 14.07
CA VAL A 218 7.17 0.04 14.67
C VAL A 218 8.12 0.66 13.65
N SER A 219 7.95 1.95 13.36
CA SER A 219 8.84 2.77 12.55
C SER A 219 9.68 3.76 13.38
N GLY A 220 9.50 3.78 14.70
CA GLY A 220 10.24 4.66 15.60
C GLY A 220 9.88 4.50 17.08
N VAL A 221 10.84 4.78 17.95
CA VAL A 221 10.76 4.61 19.41
C VAL A 221 11.47 5.76 20.13
N ARG A 222 11.16 5.96 21.41
CA ARG A 222 11.89 6.90 22.26
C ARG A 222 12.71 6.12 23.29
N THR A 223 14.02 6.31 23.27
CA THR A 223 14.96 5.71 24.23
C THR A 223 14.81 6.31 25.63
N ALA A 224 15.37 5.67 26.67
CA ALA A 224 15.38 6.20 28.03
C ALA A 224 16.10 7.57 28.14
N SER A 225 17.03 7.86 27.23
CA SER A 225 17.67 9.19 27.11
C SER A 225 16.74 10.29 26.58
N GLY A 226 15.54 9.93 26.12
CA GLY A 226 14.59 10.82 25.47
C GLY A 226 14.80 11.00 23.97
N ALA A 227 15.90 10.47 23.39
CA ALA A 227 16.14 10.52 21.95
C ALA A 227 15.10 9.70 21.17
N LEU A 228 14.59 10.26 20.07
CA LEU A 228 13.83 9.49 19.07
C LEU A 228 14.82 8.72 18.20
N VAL A 229 14.58 7.42 18.02
CA VAL A 229 15.25 6.59 17.02
C VAL A 229 14.19 6.08 16.06
N THR A 230 14.36 6.33 14.77
CA THR A 230 13.49 5.82 13.70
C THR A 230 14.06 4.54 13.10
N ALA A 231 13.22 3.75 12.44
CA ALA A 231 13.65 2.53 11.78
C ALA A 231 14.54 2.86 10.57
N SER A 232 15.79 2.42 10.64
CA SER A 232 16.79 2.54 9.58
C SER A 232 16.41 1.75 8.34
N VAL A 233 16.86 2.29 7.21
CA VAL A 233 16.59 1.75 5.87
C VAL A 233 17.91 1.55 5.12
N PRO A 234 18.72 0.57 5.56
CA PRO A 234 19.92 0.21 4.83
C PRO A 234 19.56 -0.43 3.48
N PRO A 235 20.31 -0.13 2.41
CA PRO A 235 20.15 -0.78 1.12
C PRO A 235 20.57 -2.26 1.18
N CYS A 236 19.96 -3.08 0.31
CA CYS A 236 20.25 -4.51 0.18
C CYS A 236 21.33 -4.78 -0.88
N ASP A 237 22.44 -4.02 -0.80
CA ASP A 237 23.52 -3.92 -1.78
C ASP A 237 24.71 -4.87 -1.50
N GLY A 238 24.62 -5.71 -0.48
CA GLY A 238 25.72 -6.56 -0.01
C GLY A 238 26.58 -5.93 1.08
N ARG A 239 26.17 -4.80 1.69
CA ARG A 239 26.81 -4.28 2.91
C ARG A 239 26.64 -5.20 4.11
N GLY A 240 27.62 -5.20 5.01
CA GLY A 240 27.65 -5.97 6.25
C GLY A 240 27.12 -5.17 7.44
N ILE A 241 26.22 -5.79 8.19
CA ILE A 241 25.79 -5.31 9.51
C ILE A 241 26.18 -6.32 10.59
N LEU A 242 26.36 -5.85 11.82
CA LEU A 242 26.39 -6.71 13.01
C LEU A 242 25.07 -6.60 13.76
N ILE A 243 24.26 -7.66 13.73
CA ILE A 243 23.03 -7.79 14.54
C ILE A 243 23.45 -8.15 15.96
N LEU A 244 23.26 -7.21 16.88
CA LEU A 244 23.63 -7.31 18.30
C LEU A 244 22.56 -8.05 19.11
N ASP A 245 21.28 -7.75 18.83
CA ASP A 245 20.12 -8.37 19.45
C ASP A 245 18.93 -8.28 18.45
N SER A 246 17.77 -8.84 18.77
CA SER A 246 16.58 -8.77 17.90
C SER A 246 15.30 -8.78 18.73
N TYR A 247 14.46 -7.76 18.54
CA TYR A 247 13.14 -7.76 19.15
C TYR A 247 12.22 -8.71 18.38
N VAL A 248 11.86 -9.83 19.00
CA VAL A 248 10.76 -10.69 18.56
C VAL A 248 9.47 -10.12 19.15
N GLU A 249 8.51 -9.82 18.28
CA GLU A 249 7.36 -9.00 18.64
C GLU A 249 6.49 -9.62 19.73
N SER A 250 6.22 -8.81 20.75
CA SER A 250 5.39 -9.14 21.90
C SER A 250 4.61 -7.88 22.34
N SER A 251 3.98 -7.90 23.52
CA SER A 251 3.28 -6.73 24.05
C SER A 251 4.25 -5.57 24.28
N GLY A 252 3.88 -4.36 23.82
CA GLY A 252 4.69 -3.15 23.99
C GLY A 252 5.90 -3.07 23.04
N PRO A 253 5.72 -3.18 21.70
CA PRO A 253 6.84 -3.31 20.77
C PRO A 253 7.77 -2.10 20.74
N GLN A 254 7.26 -0.88 20.93
CA GLN A 254 8.09 0.32 21.01
C GLN A 254 8.99 0.31 22.26
N GLU A 255 8.48 -0.14 23.40
CA GLU A 255 9.21 -0.22 24.67
C GLU A 255 10.30 -1.30 24.63
N GLY A 256 9.98 -2.47 24.06
CA GLY A 256 10.94 -3.55 23.85
C GLY A 256 12.12 -3.13 22.97
N ILE A 257 11.84 -2.48 21.82
CA ILE A 257 12.86 -1.97 20.90
C ILE A 257 13.68 -0.83 21.56
N ALA A 258 13.05 0.09 22.29
CA ALA A 258 13.75 1.15 23.03
C ALA A 258 14.74 0.56 24.06
N ALA A 259 14.29 -0.40 24.88
CA ALA A 259 15.12 -1.07 25.88
C ALA A 259 16.26 -1.93 25.29
N LEU A 260 16.20 -2.26 24.00
CA LEU A 260 17.30 -2.88 23.25
C LEU A 260 18.31 -1.83 22.78
N LEU A 261 17.84 -0.70 22.24
CA LEU A 261 18.70 0.41 21.81
C LEU A 261 19.44 1.04 23.00
N ASP A 262 18.79 1.18 24.16
CA ASP A 262 19.44 1.64 25.41
C ASP A 262 20.55 0.69 25.89
N ARG A 263 20.45 -0.62 25.60
CA ARG A 263 21.51 -1.62 25.87
C ARG A 263 22.65 -1.58 24.84
N HIS A 264 22.42 -1.02 23.66
CA HIS A 264 23.37 -0.95 22.57
C HIS A 264 23.53 0.50 22.05
N PRO A 265 24.18 1.41 22.81
CA PRO A 265 24.36 2.79 22.38
C PRO A 265 25.03 2.91 21.01
N GLY A 266 24.43 3.69 20.11
CA GLY A 266 24.88 3.83 18.72
C GLY A 266 24.46 2.69 17.79
N ALA A 267 23.64 1.74 18.26
CA ALA A 267 22.94 0.81 17.39
C ALA A 267 21.68 1.45 16.78
N GLU A 268 21.31 0.89 15.63
CA GLU A 268 20.12 1.19 14.86
C GLU A 268 19.14 0.02 14.96
N PHE A 269 17.91 0.20 14.49
CA PHE A 269 16.99 -0.91 14.24
C PHE A 269 16.34 -0.76 12.87
N ALA A 270 15.89 -1.86 12.27
CA ALA A 270 15.17 -1.82 11.00
C ALA A 270 13.78 -2.45 11.14
N MET A 271 12.90 -2.15 10.18
CA MET A 271 11.63 -2.84 10.05
C MET A 271 11.86 -4.33 9.69
N PRO A 272 10.92 -5.23 10.05
CA PRO A 272 11.08 -6.66 9.83
C PRO A 272 11.20 -6.99 8.35
N GLY A 273 12.24 -7.75 7.98
CA GLY A 273 12.46 -8.16 6.59
C GLY A 273 12.91 -7.03 5.64
N ARG A 274 13.44 -5.92 6.17
CA ARG A 274 13.94 -4.75 5.40
C ARG A 274 14.86 -5.12 4.23
N CYS A 275 15.57 -6.23 4.34
CA CYS A 275 16.14 -6.97 3.20
C CYS A 275 15.72 -8.44 3.30
N PRO A 276 15.56 -9.18 2.19
CA PRO A 276 15.30 -10.62 2.20
C PRO A 276 16.28 -11.45 3.04
N SER A 277 17.55 -11.03 3.14
CA SER A 277 18.54 -11.71 3.99
C SER A 277 18.36 -11.45 5.50
N LEU A 278 17.44 -10.58 5.89
CA LEU A 278 17.01 -10.36 7.27
C LEU A 278 15.75 -11.18 7.57
N ARG A 279 15.70 -11.73 8.79
CA ARG A 279 14.52 -12.45 9.26
C ARG A 279 13.37 -11.46 9.47
N GLY A 280 12.30 -11.60 8.69
CA GLY A 280 11.07 -10.82 8.87
C GLY A 280 10.14 -11.34 9.97
N SER A 281 10.18 -12.63 10.26
CA SER A 281 9.36 -13.24 11.31
C SER A 281 9.99 -14.48 11.96
N LEU A 282 9.53 -14.79 13.16
CA LEU A 282 9.80 -16.02 13.91
C LEU A 282 8.49 -16.45 14.56
N ASP A 283 8.05 -17.69 14.31
CA ASP A 283 6.80 -18.26 14.87
C ASP A 283 5.56 -17.38 14.69
N GLY A 284 5.52 -16.60 13.59
CA GLY A 284 4.45 -15.65 13.26
C GLY A 284 4.62 -14.24 13.86
N ALA A 285 5.48 -14.07 14.87
CA ALA A 285 5.85 -12.76 15.41
C ALA A 285 6.84 -12.04 14.47
N ARG A 286 6.71 -10.71 14.35
CA ARG A 286 7.66 -9.87 13.59
C ARG A 286 9.01 -9.80 14.30
N VAL A 287 10.10 -9.69 13.52
CA VAL A 287 11.46 -9.61 14.07
C VAL A 287 12.12 -8.30 13.63
N TYR A 288 12.45 -7.44 14.60
CA TYR A 288 13.15 -6.18 14.37
C TYR A 288 14.62 -6.36 14.77
N PRO A 289 15.59 -6.39 13.83
CA PRO A 289 17.00 -6.51 14.17
C PRO A 289 17.49 -5.21 14.80
N ILE A 290 18.35 -5.34 15.82
CA ILE A 290 19.07 -4.24 16.48
C ILE A 290 20.54 -4.39 16.08
N PHE A 291 21.10 -3.44 15.36
CA PHE A 291 22.36 -3.65 14.64
C PHE A 291 23.27 -2.43 14.58
N THR A 292 24.51 -2.65 14.17
CA THR A 292 25.42 -1.59 13.71
C THR A 292 25.81 -1.85 12.26
N ASP A 293 25.85 -0.80 11.45
CA ASP A 293 26.15 -0.89 10.02
C ASP A 293 27.64 -0.58 9.75
N HIS A 294 28.31 -1.45 9.00
CA HIS A 294 29.74 -1.34 8.67
C HIS A 294 29.98 -1.06 7.17
N GLY A 295 28.92 -0.82 6.39
CA GLY A 295 29.01 -0.68 4.95
C GLY A 295 29.64 -1.92 4.31
N HIS A 296 30.55 -1.74 3.35
CA HIS A 296 31.31 -2.85 2.76
C HIS A 296 32.65 -3.13 3.46
N ASP A 297 32.90 -2.62 4.68
CA ASP A 297 34.08 -2.99 5.46
C ASP A 297 33.85 -4.32 6.20
N THR A 298 34.04 -5.42 5.46
CA THR A 298 33.99 -6.78 6.01
C THR A 298 34.99 -6.98 7.17
N VAL A 299 36.11 -6.28 7.18
CA VAL A 299 37.12 -6.42 8.25
C VAL A 299 36.64 -5.74 9.53
N ALA A 300 35.95 -4.60 9.42
CA ALA A 300 35.32 -3.94 10.57
C ALA A 300 34.22 -4.81 11.19
N VAL A 301 33.26 -5.31 10.41
CA VAL A 301 32.15 -6.11 10.95
C VAL A 301 32.61 -7.41 11.59
N CYS A 302 33.64 -8.07 11.05
CA CYS A 302 34.19 -9.29 11.65
C CYS A 302 35.03 -9.03 12.91
N ARG A 303 35.80 -7.94 12.95
CA ARG A 303 36.50 -7.49 14.16
C ARG A 303 35.51 -7.15 15.27
N ASP A 304 34.40 -6.52 14.90
CA ASP A 304 33.34 -6.11 15.80
C ASP A 304 32.55 -7.30 16.35
N LYS A 305 32.15 -8.25 15.49
CA LYS A 305 31.57 -9.54 15.88
C LYS A 305 32.48 -10.31 16.85
N ALA A 306 33.79 -10.33 16.59
CA ALA A 306 34.76 -10.99 17.46
C ALA A 306 34.91 -10.28 18.84
N ALA A 307 34.67 -8.97 18.91
CA ALA A 307 34.78 -8.20 20.15
C ALA A 307 33.49 -8.18 20.98
N ARG A 308 32.32 -8.14 20.34
CA ARG A 308 31.00 -7.95 21.00
C ARG A 308 30.07 -9.16 20.92
N GLY A 309 30.39 -10.18 20.12
CA GLY A 309 29.46 -11.26 19.79
C GLY A 309 28.40 -10.79 18.78
N GLY A 310 27.23 -11.45 18.79
CA GLY A 310 26.15 -11.18 17.83
C GLY A 310 26.28 -11.98 16.52
N ASN A 311 25.47 -11.62 15.53
CA ASN A 311 25.41 -12.29 14.23
C ASN A 311 25.73 -11.26 13.12
N ALA A 312 26.82 -11.45 12.39
CA ALA A 312 27.06 -10.61 11.23
C ALA A 312 26.19 -11.09 10.05
N ARG A 313 25.78 -10.14 9.21
CA ARG A 313 24.86 -10.40 8.10
C ARG A 313 25.18 -9.49 6.92
N LEU A 314 25.29 -10.06 5.73
CA LEU A 314 25.21 -9.29 4.49
C LEU A 314 23.74 -8.97 4.18
N LEU A 315 23.47 -7.71 3.83
CA LEU A 315 22.16 -7.24 3.40
C LEU A 315 22.00 -7.48 1.89
N THR A 316 21.28 -8.53 1.51
CA THR A 316 21.11 -8.93 0.11
C THR A 316 19.64 -9.07 -0.26
N ILE A 317 19.37 -9.10 -1.57
CA ILE A 317 18.06 -9.39 -2.15
C ILE A 317 17.69 -10.88 -2.15
N THR A 318 18.57 -11.76 -1.65
CA THR A 318 18.29 -13.21 -1.50
C THR A 318 17.91 -13.54 -0.06
N ALA A 319 17.07 -14.55 0.15
CA ALA A 319 16.67 -15.00 1.50
C ALA A 319 17.79 -15.73 2.28
N GLU A 320 19.05 -15.53 1.89
CA GLU A 320 20.20 -16.27 2.36
C GLU A 320 20.81 -15.60 3.58
N HIS A 321 21.05 -16.40 4.62
CA HIS A 321 21.51 -15.92 5.92
C HIS A 321 23.04 -15.86 5.96
N ILE A 322 23.64 -15.10 5.04
CA ILE A 322 25.09 -15.05 4.84
C ILE A 322 25.76 -14.26 5.96
N ASP A 323 26.61 -14.94 6.72
CA ASP A 323 27.54 -14.34 7.66
C ASP A 323 28.89 -14.12 6.95
N PRO A 324 29.42 -12.88 6.88
CA PRO A 324 30.68 -12.62 6.19
C PRO A 324 31.93 -12.97 7.03
N CYS A 325 31.74 -13.60 8.20
CA CYS A 325 32.76 -13.88 9.22
C CYS A 325 32.70 -15.33 9.73
#